data_AF-A0A5D0MP14-F1
#
_entry.id   AF-A0A5D0MP14-F1
#
_cell.length_a   1.000
_cell.length_b   1.000
_cell.length_c   1.000
_cell.angle_alpha   90.00
_cell.angle_beta   90.00
_cell.angle_gamma   90.00
#
_symmetry.space_group_name_H-M   'P 1'
#
loop_
_entity.id
_entity.type
_entity.pdbx_description
1 polymer ?
#
loop_
_entity_poly.entity_id
_entity_poly.type
_entity_poly.pdbx_seq_one_letter_code
_entity_poly.pdbx_strand_id
1 'polypeptide(L)' 'MYFFYKIANRLTFLERKTAKDRARFLIYAKGSCGELLTHIYIGIEAGYIEKDVGQEWIQETKELSKMIYGLTK' A
#
# COMPACT_ATOMS: atom_id res chain seq x y z
N MET A 1 -6.79 -8.09 -7.55
CA MET A 1 -7.33 -8.56 -6.25
C MET A 1 -6.40 -9.49 -5.46
N TYR A 2 -5.81 -10.54 -6.06
CA TYR A 2 -4.90 -11.47 -5.35
C TYR A 2 -3.65 -10.82 -4.74
N PHE A 3 -3.12 -9.74 -5.34
CA PHE A 3 -1.95 -9.04 -4.83
C PHE A 3 -2.25 -8.20 -3.58
N PHE A 4 -3.40 -7.52 -3.57
CA PHE A 4 -3.93 -6.76 -2.42
C PHE A 4 -4.16 -7.68 -1.22
N TYR A 5 -4.76 -8.85 -1.45
CA TYR A 5 -5.00 -9.85 -0.41
C TYR A 5 -3.70 -10.46 0.15
N LYS A 6 -2.64 -10.55 -0.66
CA LYS A 6 -1.33 -11.10 -0.26
C LYS A 6 -0.48 -10.10 0.53
N ILE A 7 -0.58 -8.81 0.20
CA ILE A 7 0.01 -7.73 1.01
C ILE A 7 -0.75 -7.65 2.34
N ALA A 8 -2.08 -7.58 2.33
CA ALA A 8 -2.88 -7.53 3.55
C ALA A 8 -2.70 -8.75 4.48
N ASN A 9 -2.61 -9.98 3.95
CA ASN A 9 -2.43 -11.18 4.77
C ASN A 9 -1.00 -11.43 5.28
N ARG A 10 0.04 -10.89 4.63
CA ARG A 10 1.41 -10.94 5.22
C ARG A 10 1.60 -9.94 6.35
N LEU A 11 0.66 -9.00 6.50
CA LEU A 11 0.66 -7.89 7.43
C LEU A 11 -0.31 -8.16 8.60
N THR A 12 -0.32 -9.37 9.16
CA THR A 12 -1.16 -9.69 10.32
C THR A 12 -0.89 -8.73 11.48
N PHE A 13 -1.87 -7.84 11.66
CA PHE A 13 -1.94 -6.73 12.61
C PHE A 13 -2.06 -7.19 14.08
N LEU A 14 -2.35 -8.48 14.32
CA LEU A 14 -2.81 -8.99 15.62
C LEU A 14 -1.74 -9.55 16.56
N GLU A 15 -0.48 -9.74 16.13
CA GLU A 15 0.54 -10.44 16.94
C GLU A 15 1.70 -9.56 17.47
N ARG A 16 1.64 -8.23 17.37
CA ARG A 16 2.83 -7.39 17.63
C ARG A 16 2.78 -6.67 18.99
N LYS A 17 3.68 -7.11 19.88
CA LYS A 17 3.69 -6.82 21.32
C LYS A 17 4.17 -5.41 21.74
N THR A 18 4.82 -4.62 20.87
CA THR A 18 5.42 -3.32 21.27
C THR A 18 5.16 -2.17 20.31
N ALA A 19 5.18 -0.93 20.82
CA ALA A 19 5.01 0.30 20.04
C ALA A 19 6.13 0.50 18.98
N LYS A 20 7.34 0.02 19.27
CA LYS A 20 8.50 0.12 18.37
C LYS A 20 8.34 -0.75 17.11
N ASP A 21 7.74 -1.93 17.26
CA ASP A 21 7.45 -2.82 16.13
C ASP A 21 6.32 -2.30 15.25
N ARG A 22 5.36 -1.57 15.85
CA ARG A 22 4.30 -0.86 15.11
C ARG A 22 4.86 0.27 14.25
N ALA A 23 5.76 1.09 14.79
CA ALA A 23 6.39 2.18 14.03
C ALA A 23 7.19 1.66 12.82
N ARG A 24 8.01 0.60 13.01
CA ARG A 24 8.74 -0.04 11.91
C ARG A 24 7.81 -0.59 10.83
N PHE A 25 6.71 -1.19 11.26
CA PHE A 25 5.70 -1.71 10.35
C PHE A 25 5.06 -0.61 9.49
N LEU A 26 4.69 0.52 10.08
CA LEU A 26 4.11 1.64 9.34
C LEU A 26 5.09 2.19 8.29
N ILE A 27 6.39 2.20 8.59
CA ILE A 27 7.43 2.56 7.61
C ILE A 27 7.44 1.57 6.44
N TYR A 28 7.39 0.26 6.69
CA TYR A 28 7.32 -0.74 5.63
C TYR A 28 6.03 -0.61 4.79
N ALA A 29 4.88 -0.45 5.45
CA ALA A 29 3.60 -0.29 4.78
C ALA A 29 3.59 0.95 3.86
N LYS A 30 4.16 2.07 4.32
CA LYS A 30 4.34 3.28 3.49
C LYS A 30 5.24 3.03 2.28
N GLY A 31 6.34 2.29 2.46
CA GLY A 31 7.24 1.88 1.37
C GLY A 31 6.51 1.05 0.32
N SER A 32 5.73 0.05 0.75
CA SER A 32 4.94 -0.80 -0.15
C SER A 32 3.88 -0.01 -0.93
N CYS A 33 3.26 1.03 -0.35
CA CYS A 33 2.37 1.92 -1.10
C CYS A 33 3.11 2.65 -2.23
N GLY A 34 4.36 3.07 -2.02
CA GLY A 34 5.17 3.70 -3.06
C GLY A 34 5.50 2.74 -4.21
N GLU A 35 5.89 1.51 -3.89
CA GLU A 35 6.16 0.46 -4.89
C GLU A 35 4.89 0.11 -5.69
N LEU A 36 3.75 -0.02 -5.01
CA LEU A 36 2.48 -0.30 -5.66
C LEU A 36 2.08 0.82 -6.62
N LEU A 37 2.26 2.08 -6.22
CA LEU A 37 1.97 3.24 -7.07
C LEU A 37 2.77 3.17 -8.38
N THR A 38 4.07 2.88 -8.30
CA THR A 38 4.95 2.71 -9.47
C THR A 38 4.46 1.60 -10.39
N HIS A 39 4.10 0.44 -9.83
CA HIS A 39 3.58 -0.68 -10.64
C HIS A 39 2.23 -0.37 -11.28
N ILE A 40 1.36 0.42 -10.64
CA ILE A 40 0.10 0.84 -11.25
C ILE A 40 0.38 1.75 -12.44
N TYR A 41 1.28 2.74 -12.31
CA TYR A 41 1.68 3.59 -13.44
C TYR A 41 2.23 2.78 -14.61
N ILE A 42 3.17 1.86 -14.35
CA ILE A 42 3.74 0.98 -15.38
C ILE A 42 2.66 0.09 -16.01
N GLY A 43 1.74 -0.44 -15.21
CA GLY A 43 0.65 -1.29 -15.70
C GLY A 43 -0.35 -0.54 -16.58
N ILE A 44 -0.61 0.74 -16.29
CA ILE A 44 -1.42 1.62 -17.17
C ILE A 44 -0.67 1.87 -18.48
N GLU A 45 0.61 2.26 -18.41
CA GLU A 45 1.43 2.56 -19.59
C GLU A 45 1.60 1.34 -20.51
N ALA A 46 1.76 0.15 -19.93
CA ALA A 46 1.87 -1.11 -20.65
C ALA A 46 0.53 -1.64 -21.18
N GLY A 47 -0.60 -0.99 -20.88
CA GLY A 47 -1.93 -1.42 -21.30
C GLY A 47 -2.46 -2.66 -20.55
N TYR A 48 -1.81 -3.07 -19.46
CA TYR A 48 -2.27 -4.16 -18.59
C TYR A 48 -3.38 -3.73 -17.62
N ILE A 49 -3.49 -2.42 -17.36
CA ILE A 49 -4.48 -1.82 -16.47
C ILE A 49 -5.24 -0.76 -17.27
N GLU A 50 -6.56 -0.85 -17.29
CA GLU A 50 -7.40 0.21 -17.86
C GLU A 50 -7.17 1.53 -17.11
N LYS A 51 -7.10 2.63 -17.84
CA LYS A 51 -6.70 3.93 -17.27
C LYS A 51 -7.60 4.37 -16.12
N ASP A 52 -8.91 4.18 -16.24
CA ASP A 52 -9.88 4.61 -15.23
C ASP A 52 -9.71 3.80 -13.93
N VAL A 53 -9.61 2.47 -14.06
CA VAL A 53 -9.32 1.55 -12.95
C VAL A 53 -7.97 1.88 -12.30
N GLY A 54 -6.95 2.17 -13.11
CA GLY A 54 -5.63 2.57 -12.63
C GLY A 54 -5.66 3.90 -11.86
N GLN A 55 -6.47 4.86 -12.28
CA GLN A 55 -6.65 6.13 -11.57
C GLN A 55 -7.32 5.94 -10.21
N GLU A 56 -8.35 5.08 -10.12
CA GLU A 56 -8.97 4.70 -8.85
C GLU A 56 -7.93 4.09 -7.90
N TRP A 57 -7.14 3.12 -8.37
CA TRP A 57 -6.12 2.47 -7.54
C TRP A 57 -5.01 3.42 -7.10
N ILE A 58 -4.60 4.37 -7.96
CA ILE A 58 -3.66 5.43 -7.60
C ILE A 58 -4.22 6.28 -6.46
N GLN A 59 -5.51 6.65 -6.54
CA GLN A 59 -6.15 7.48 -5.53
C GLN A 59 -6.23 6.75 -4.18
N GLU A 60 -6.73 5.52 -4.17
CA GLU A 60 -6.79 4.68 -2.96
C GLU A 60 -5.41 4.49 -2.33
N THR A 61 -4.39 4.21 -3.16
CA THR A 61 -3.01 4.00 -2.69
C THR A 61 -2.45 5.27 -2.04
N LYS A 62 -2.77 6.45 -2.57
CA LYS A 62 -2.39 7.75 -1.97
C LYS A 62 -3.10 8.00 -0.65
N GLU A 63 -4.38 7.67 -0.55
CA GLU A 63 -5.16 7.81 0.68
C GLU A 63 -4.62 6.90 1.78
N LEU A 64 -4.35 5.64 1.47
CA LEU A 64 -3.73 4.69 2.40
C LEU A 64 -2.37 5.20 2.88
N SER A 65 -1.53 5.73 1.98
CA SER A 65 -0.23 6.30 2.35
C SER A 65 -0.37 7.50 3.31
N LYS A 66 -1.38 8.36 3.11
CA LYS A 66 -1.67 9.48 4.03
C LYS A 66 -2.13 8.98 5.40
N MET A 67 -2.99 7.98 5.46
CA MET A 67 -3.46 7.38 6.72
C MET A 67 -2.29 6.75 7.50
N ILE A 68 -1.44 5.98 6.82
CA ILE A 68 -0.24 5.38 7.42
C ILE A 68 0.70 6.47 7.95
N TYR A 69 0.90 7.55 7.19
CA TYR A 69 1.72 8.68 7.65
C TYR A 69 1.15 9.35 8.91
N GLY A 70 -0.18 9.51 8.99
CA GLY A 70 -0.85 10.02 10.18
C GLY A 70 -0.68 9.13 11.42
N LEU A 71 -0.63 7.81 11.23
CA LEU A 71 -0.41 6.84 12.32
C LEU A 71 1.07 6.70 12.74
N THR A 72 2.00 7.19 11.91
CA THR A 72 3.44 7.17 12.21
C THR A 72 3.87 8.38 13.04
N LYS A 73 3.00 9.37 13.20
CA LYS A 73 3.22 10.62 13.94
C LYS A 73 2.68 10.53 15.36
#